data_AF-C6H1Q5-F1
#
_entry.id   AF-C6H1Q5-F1
#
_cell.length_a   1.000
_cell.length_b   1.000
_cell.length_c   1.000
_cell.angle_alpha   90.00
_cell.angle_beta   90.00
_cell.angle_gamma   90.00
#
_symmetry.space_group_name_H-M   'P 1'
#
loop_
_entity.id
_entity.type
_entity.pdbx_description
1 polymer ?
#
loop_
_entity_poly.entity_id
_entity_poly.type
_entity_poly.pdbx_seq_one_letter_code
_entity_poly.pdbx_strand_id
1 'polypeptide(L)'
;MKSLAELSDAHLIVFAVQLCVNGDVSALPRLQSHFHGGDNIDIFLRIILTFLPESTEPSRYTPVIESLVNRSTPPAEDENDELDLASVGELPTSAARKQVQRLHLLPLRYPGHAEHEPDIPL
;
A
#
# COMPACT_ATOMS: atom_id res chain seq x y z
N MET A 1 -4.35 13.15 -18.60
CA MET A 1 -3.77 12.55 -17.38
C MET A 1 -4.01 11.05 -17.41
N LYS A 2 -3.09 10.23 -16.89
CA LYS A 2 -3.31 8.78 -16.72
C LYS A 2 -4.28 8.55 -15.56
N SER A 3 -5.20 7.60 -15.70
CA SER A 3 -6.09 7.20 -14.61
C SER A 3 -5.49 6.06 -13.79
N LEU A 4 -5.95 5.85 -12.55
CA LEU A 4 -5.49 4.75 -11.70
C LEU A 4 -5.64 3.37 -12.37
N ALA A 5 -6.65 3.23 -13.23
CA ALA A 5 -6.94 2.00 -13.98
C ALA A 5 -5.93 1.71 -15.10
N GLU A 6 -5.18 2.72 -15.55
CA GLU A 6 -4.15 2.59 -16.59
C GLU A 6 -2.76 2.30 -16.02
N LEU A 7 -2.61 2.36 -14.69
CA LEU A 7 -1.36 2.11 -14.01
C LEU A 7 -1.12 0.61 -13.83
N SER A 8 0.13 0.20 -14.02
CA SER A 8 0.53 -1.15 -13.65
C SER A 8 0.72 -1.27 -12.14
N ASP A 9 0.66 -2.50 -11.61
CA ASP A 9 0.86 -2.79 -10.19
C ASP A 9 2.14 -2.16 -9.60
N ALA A 10 3.21 -2.08 -10.40
CA ALA A 10 4.46 -1.45 -9.97
C ALA A 10 4.30 0.06 -9.74
N HIS A 11 3.51 0.74 -10.57
CA HIS A 11 3.19 2.15 -10.38
C HIS A 11 2.31 2.36 -9.15
N LEU A 12 1.31 1.49 -8.95
CA LEU A 12 0.45 1.55 -7.76
C LEU A 12 1.28 1.40 -6.46
N ILE A 13 2.24 0.48 -6.43
CA ILE A 13 3.14 0.31 -5.27
C ILE A 13 4.01 1.55 -5.06
N VAL A 14 4.62 2.10 -6.11
CA VAL A 14 5.43 3.33 -6.01
C VAL A 14 4.59 4.49 -5.49
N PHE A 15 3.36 4.63 -5.99
CA PHE A 15 2.46 5.68 -5.55
C PHE A 15 2.02 5.49 -4.08
N ALA A 16 1.70 4.26 -3.67
CA ALA A 16 1.40 3.93 -2.28
C ALA A 16 2.55 4.28 -1.32
N VAL A 17 3.81 4.05 -1.74
CA VAL A 17 4.99 4.46 -0.97
C VAL A 17 5.06 5.97 -0.83
N GLN A 18 4.88 6.72 -1.93
CA GLN A 18 4.93 8.18 -1.90
C GLN A 18 3.84 8.78 -0.99
N LEU A 19 2.63 8.23 -1.06
CA LEU A 19 1.51 8.56 -0.17
C LEU A 19 1.87 8.32 1.30
N CYS A 20 2.42 7.13 1.63
CA CYS A 20 2.82 6.80 2.99
C CYS A 20 3.94 7.72 3.51
N VAL A 21 4.97 8.00 2.70
CA VAL A 21 6.07 8.91 3.09
C VAL A 21 5.55 10.32 3.40
N ASN A 22 4.53 10.78 2.69
CA ASN A 22 3.88 12.07 2.93
C ASN A 22 2.90 12.06 4.11
N GLY A 23 2.63 10.90 4.71
CA GLY A 23 1.64 10.73 5.78
C GLY A 23 0.19 10.81 5.31
N ASP A 24 -0.05 10.73 3.99
CA ASP A 24 -1.38 10.72 3.40
C ASP A 24 -1.74 9.31 2.93
N VAL A 25 -2.36 8.55 3.81
CA VAL A 25 -2.74 7.15 3.55
C VAL A 25 -4.17 7.00 3.04
N SER A 26 -4.92 8.10 2.92
CA SER A 26 -6.36 8.12 2.65
C SER A 26 -6.72 7.46 1.31
N ALA A 27 -5.82 7.57 0.32
CA ALA A 27 -6.01 7.04 -1.02
C ALA A 27 -5.66 5.54 -1.16
N LEU A 28 -5.03 4.91 -0.17
CA LEU A 28 -4.59 3.50 -0.26
C LEU A 28 -5.72 2.49 -0.57
N PRO A 29 -6.93 2.59 0.02
CA PRO A 29 -8.04 1.68 -0.29
C PRO A 29 -8.50 1.80 -1.75
N ARG A 30 -8.41 3.01 -2.32
CA ARG A 30 -8.70 3.25 -3.74
C ARG A 30 -7.64 2.57 -4.61
N LEU A 31 -6.36 2.71 -4.27
CA LEU A 31 -5.26 2.01 -4.96
C LEU A 31 -5.41 0.49 -4.93
N GLN A 32 -5.78 -0.06 -3.77
CA GLN A 32 -5.99 -1.51 -3.60
C GLN A 32 -7.06 -2.04 -4.56
N SER A 33 -8.12 -1.27 -4.83
CA SER A 33 -9.21 -1.67 -5.74
C SER A 33 -8.79 -1.78 -7.20
N HIS A 34 -7.71 -1.10 -7.59
CA HIS A 34 -7.13 -1.16 -8.94
C HIS A 34 -5.91 -2.08 -9.02
N PHE A 35 -5.52 -2.72 -7.92
CA PHE A 35 -4.36 -3.60 -7.86
C PHE A 35 -4.72 -4.99 -8.43
N HIS A 36 -4.00 -5.41 -9.48
CA HIS A 36 -4.29 -6.68 -10.17
C HIS A 36 -3.50 -7.86 -9.59
N GLY A 37 -2.53 -7.60 -8.72
CA GLY A 37 -1.61 -8.58 -8.13
C GLY A 37 -2.20 -9.54 -7.09
N GLY A 38 -3.53 -9.75 -7.09
CA GLY A 38 -4.25 -10.68 -6.21
C GLY A 38 -4.65 -10.09 -4.86
N ASP A 39 -5.00 -10.95 -3.90
CA ASP A 39 -5.46 -10.61 -2.53
C ASP A 39 -4.31 -10.12 -1.61
N ASN A 40 -3.34 -9.43 -2.20
CA ASN A 40 -2.07 -9.07 -1.58
C ASN A 40 -2.20 -7.80 -0.74
N ILE A 41 -3.19 -7.76 0.16
CA ILE A 41 -3.30 -6.69 1.17
C ILE A 41 -1.98 -6.52 1.94
N ASP A 42 -1.25 -7.61 2.11
CA ASP A 42 0.07 -7.65 2.72
C ASP A 42 1.00 -6.57 2.17
N ILE A 43 1.00 -6.29 0.86
CA ILE A 43 1.92 -5.29 0.30
C ILE A 43 1.62 -3.90 0.85
N PHE A 44 0.35 -3.52 0.94
CA PHE A 44 -0.06 -2.21 1.44
C PHE A 44 0.23 -2.07 2.93
N LEU A 45 -0.05 -3.11 3.72
CA LEU A 45 0.28 -3.12 5.15
C LEU A 45 1.78 -3.03 5.39
N ARG A 46 2.61 -3.71 4.58
CA ARG A 46 4.08 -3.61 4.65
C ARG A 46 4.57 -2.22 4.29
N ILE A 47 3.97 -1.59 3.29
CA ILE A 47 4.31 -0.22 2.89
C ILE A 47 3.99 0.74 4.03
N ILE A 48 2.78 0.67 4.61
CA ILE A 48 2.40 1.47 5.78
C ILE A 48 3.40 1.25 6.92
N LEU A 49 3.67 -0.02 7.26
CA LEU A 49 4.60 -0.37 8.34
C LEU A 49 6.03 0.15 8.10
N THR A 50 6.47 0.25 6.84
CA THR A 50 7.84 0.63 6.49
C THR A 50 8.04 2.12 6.29
N PHE A 51 7.04 2.80 5.72
CA PHE A 51 7.21 4.17 5.21
C PHE A 51 6.33 5.21 5.88
N LEU A 52 5.32 4.81 6.67
CA LEU A 52 4.50 5.77 7.39
C LEU A 52 5.34 6.47 8.47
N PRO A 53 5.41 7.81 8.50
CA PRO A 53 6.12 8.54 9.54
C PRO A 53 5.55 8.23 10.92
N GLU A 54 6.43 8.05 11.91
CA GLU A 54 6.05 7.86 13.32
C GLU A 54 5.29 9.08 13.89
N SER A 55 5.40 10.25 13.26
CA SER A 55 4.64 11.45 13.60
C SER A 55 3.17 11.40 13.17
N THR A 56 2.76 10.39 12.39
CA THR A 56 1.38 10.28 11.89
C THR A 56 0.46 9.82 13.01
N GLU A 57 -0.61 10.58 13.26
CA GLU A 57 -1.56 10.22 14.31
C GLU A 57 -2.33 8.92 13.98
N PRO A 58 -2.55 8.02 14.97
CA PRO A 58 -3.31 6.79 14.79
C PRO A 58 -4.69 6.98 14.16
N SER A 59 -5.37 8.08 14.51
CA SER A 59 -6.66 8.46 13.94
C SER A 59 -6.67 8.57 12.41
N ARG A 60 -5.52 8.81 11.77
CA ARG A 60 -5.40 8.93 10.31
C ARG A 60 -5.23 7.59 9.60
N TYR A 61 -4.48 6.65 10.19
CA TYR A 61 -4.14 5.41 9.51
C TYR A 61 -4.93 4.19 9.99
N THR A 62 -5.45 4.18 11.22
CA THR A 62 -6.31 3.09 11.72
C THR A 62 -7.56 2.85 10.88
N PRO A 63 -8.37 3.87 10.50
CA PRO A 63 -9.56 3.63 9.66
C PRO A 63 -9.17 3.16 8.25
N VAL A 64 -8.03 3.63 7.73
CA VAL A 64 -7.52 3.19 6.42
C VAL A 64 -7.12 1.72 6.45
N ILE A 65 -6.42 1.26 7.50
CA ILE A 65 -6.08 -0.15 7.66
C ILE A 65 -7.35 -1.00 7.74
N GLU A 66 -8.36 -0.56 8.48
CA GLU A 66 -9.66 -1.24 8.54
C GLU A 66 -10.34 -1.32 7.17
N SER A 67 -10.36 -0.22 6.40
CA SER A 67 -10.86 -0.21 5.02
C SER A 67 -10.09 -1.16 4.11
N LEU A 68 -8.76 -1.22 4.23
CA LEU A 68 -7.93 -2.14 3.45
C LEU A 68 -8.26 -3.60 3.76
N VAL A 69 -8.45 -3.94 5.04
CA VAL A 69 -8.77 -5.30 5.50
C VAL A 69 -10.17 -5.72 5.08
N ASN A 70 -11.14 -4.83 5.25
CA ASN A 70 -12.54 -5.08 4.90
C ASN A 70 -12.81 -4.93 3.39
N ARG A 71 -11.78 -4.62 2.59
CA ARG A 71 -11.88 -4.23 1.17
C ARG A 71 -13.04 -3.27 0.93
N SER A 72 -13.21 -2.34 1.85
CA SER A 72 -14.26 -1.35 1.82
C SER A 72 -13.65 -0.10 1.23
N THR A 73 -13.95 0.17 -0.04
CA THR A 73 -13.68 1.49 -0.59
C THR A 73 -14.62 2.47 0.12
N PRO A 74 -14.09 3.52 0.77
CA PRO A 74 -14.96 4.60 1.20
C PRO A 74 -15.73 5.10 -0.04
N PRO A 75 -17.02 5.45 0.10
CA PRO A 75 -17.74 6.11 -0.98
C PRO A 75 -16.88 7.28 -1.46
N ALA A 76 -16.81 7.45 -2.78
CA ALA A 76 -16.05 8.53 -3.41
C ALA A 76 -16.70 9.87 -3.04
N GLU A 77 -16.45 10.36 -1.82
CA GLU A 77 -16.98 11.64 -1.36
C GLU A 77 -16.22 12.82 -2.02
N ASP A 78 -15.06 12.56 -2.62
CA ASP A 78 -14.35 13.53 -3.45
C ASP A 78 -14.00 12.92 -4.82
N GLU A 79 -14.93 13.04 -5.76
CA GLU A 79 -14.63 12.97 -7.20
C GLU A 79 -13.65 14.09 -7.64
N ASN A 80 -13.35 15.06 -6.76
CA ASN A 80 -12.38 16.14 -6.96
C ASN A 80 -10.95 15.81 -6.48
N ASP A 81 -10.72 14.68 -5.79
CA ASP A 81 -9.36 14.27 -5.46
C ASP A 81 -8.77 13.53 -6.67
N GLU A 82 -8.48 14.32 -7.71
CA GLU A 82 -7.64 13.92 -8.82
C GLU A 82 -6.24 13.72 -8.24
N LEU A 83 -6.00 12.50 -7.73
CA LEU A 83 -4.71 12.07 -7.23
C LEU A 83 -3.65 12.53 -8.23
N ASP A 84 -2.67 13.30 -7.77
CA ASP A 84 -1.62 13.81 -8.64
C ASP A 84 -0.71 12.67 -9.07
N LEU A 85 -1.15 11.98 -10.12
CA LEU A 85 -0.46 10.89 -10.75
C LEU A 85 0.65 11.39 -11.69
N ALA A 86 0.92 12.69 -11.80
CA ALA A 86 1.95 13.18 -12.72
C ALA A 86 3.32 12.55 -12.42
N SER A 87 3.66 12.44 -11.13
CA SER A 87 4.94 11.88 -10.67
C SER A 87 5.14 10.40 -11.05
N VAL A 88 4.06 9.62 -11.11
CA VAL A 88 4.12 8.17 -11.32
C VAL A 88 3.68 7.78 -12.74
N GLY A 89 2.78 8.55 -13.33
CA GLY A 89 2.26 8.35 -14.68
C GLY A 89 3.29 8.64 -15.77
N GLU A 90 4.25 9.53 -15.53
CA GLU A 90 5.36 9.77 -16.47
C GLU A 90 6.50 8.75 -16.35
N LEU A 91 6.50 7.96 -15.27
CA LEU A 91 7.52 6.95 -15.03
C LEU A 91 7.35 5.78 -16.02
N PRO A 92 8.44 5.30 -16.66
CA PRO A 92 8.34 4.07 -17.45
C PRO A 92 8.18 2.86 -16.52
N THR A 93 7.37 1.88 -16.92
CA THR A 93 7.10 0.66 -16.13
C THR A 93 8.35 -0.07 -15.65
N SER A 94 9.43 -0.05 -16.45
CA SER A 94 10.73 -0.64 -16.08
C SER A 94 11.39 0.08 -14.90
N ALA A 95 11.28 1.41 -14.84
CA ALA A 95 11.79 2.21 -13.71
C ALA A 95 10.91 2.02 -12.47
N ALA A 96 9.59 1.94 -12.61
CA ALA A 96 8.66 1.62 -11.52
C ALA A 96 9.04 0.28 -10.88
N ARG A 97 9.22 -0.77 -11.70
CA ARG A 97 9.66 -2.09 -11.22
C ARG A 97 11.01 -2.03 -10.51
N LYS A 98 11.96 -1.25 -11.03
CA LYS A 98 13.27 -1.07 -10.40
C LYS A 98 13.16 -0.39 -9.04
N GLN A 99 12.24 0.57 -8.88
CA GLN A 99 11.96 1.17 -7.58
C GLN A 99 11.33 0.16 -6.63
N VAL A 100 10.33 -0.59 -7.07
CA VAL A 100 9.68 -1.65 -6.27
C VAL A 100 10.70 -2.68 -5.78
N GLN A 101 11.63 -3.13 -6.64
CA GLN A 101 12.69 -4.07 -6.27
C GLN A 101 13.67 -3.51 -5.23
N ARG A 102 13.81 -2.19 -5.14
CA ARG A 102 14.65 -1.51 -4.15
C ARG A 102 13.91 -1.23 -2.84
N LEU A 103 12.60 -1.49 -2.77
CA LEU A 103 11.85 -1.34 -1.53
C LEU A 103 12.25 -2.46 -0.57
N HIS A 104 12.93 -2.10 0.50
CA HIS A 104 13.22 -3.00 1.61
C HIS A 104 12.03 -3.05 2.57
N LEU A 105 10.91 -3.61 2.11
CA LEU A 105 9.68 -3.69 2.89
C LEU A 105 9.85 -4.60 4.10
N LEU A 106 9.52 -4.09 5.29
CA LEU A 106 9.48 -4.88 6.52
C LEU A 106 8.49 -6.05 6.36
N PRO A 107 8.82 -7.26 6.87
CA PRO A 107 7.88 -8.37 6.85
C PRO A 107 6.72 -8.12 7.83
N LEU A 108 5.51 -8.58 7.50
CA LEU A 108 4.36 -8.62 8.44
C LEU A 108 4.47 -9.81 9.40
N ARG A 109 5.66 -10.02 9.96
CA ARG A 109 5.88 -11.08 10.95
C ARG A 109 6.20 -10.42 12.27
N TYR A 110 5.43 -10.76 13.30
CA TYR A 110 5.76 -10.35 14.65
C TYR A 110 7.03 -11.09 15.09
N PRO A 111 8.14 -10.38 15.41
CA PRO A 111 9.42 -11.03 15.75
C PRO A 111 9.36 -11.85 17.05
N GLY A 112 8.35 -11.64 17.90
CA GLY A 112 8.11 -12.45 19.09
C GLY A 112 7.21 -13.67 18.87
N HIS A 113 6.75 -13.92 17.64
CA HIS A 113 6.02 -15.15 17.31
C HIS A 113 7.05 -16.25 17.08
N ALA A 114 7.39 -17.00 18.13
CA ALA A 114 8.05 -18.28 17.97
C ALA A 114 7.19 -19.11 17.00
N GLU A 115 7.78 -19.59 15.92
CA GLU A 115 7.10 -20.59 15.08
C GLU A 115 6.76 -21.75 16.01
N HIS A 116 5.47 -22.00 16.22
CA HIS A 116 5.03 -23.17 16.94
C HIS A 116 5.55 -24.36 16.14
N GLU A 117 6.69 -24.94 16.56
CA GLU A 117 7.16 -26.22 16.05
C GLU A 117 5.96 -27.16 16.18
N PRO A 118 5.45 -27.74 15.08
CA PRO A 118 4.36 -28.69 15.17
C PRO A 118 4.88 -29.85 16.02
N ASP A 119 4.22 -30.07 17.15
CA ASP A 119 4.44 -31.18 18.08
C ASP A 119 4.63 -32.47 17.26
N ILE A 120 5.87 -32.95 17.16
CA ILE A 120 6.17 -34.24 16.55
C ILE A 120 5.73 -35.28 17.58
N PRO A 121 4.69 -36.08 17.34
CA PRO A 121 4.31 -37.12 18.29
C PRO A 121 5.40 -38.20 18.30
N LEU A 122 5.81 -38.60 19.50
CA LEU A 122 6.73 -39.71 19.80
C LEU A 122 6.25 -41.05 19.20
#